data_AF-A0A959KJ45-F1
#
_entry.id   AF-A0A959KJ45-F1
#
_cell.length_a   1.000
_cell.length_b   1.000
_cell.length_c   1.000
_cell.angle_alpha   90.00
_cell.angle_beta   90.00
_cell.angle_gamma   90.00
#
_symmetry.space_group_name_H-M   'P 1'
#
loop_
_entity.id
_entity.type
_entity.pdbx_description
1 polymer ?
#
loop_
_entity_poly.entity_id
_entity_poly.type
_entity_poly.pdbx_seq_one_letter_code
_entity_poly.pdbx_strand_id
1 'polypeptide(L)'
;MKYLLSLFALLAITSLSAQRLIIPEPPMPRPQPGLFELELQSYKAEVEIDQDVAVTTVEQDFYNPTSHQLQGYFMYPLPEGANVQQFSMWINGKETKGELLD
;
A
#
# COMPACT_ATOMS: atom_id res chain seq x y z
N MET A 1 -44.58 15.76 2.23
CA MET A 1 -43.40 15.73 1.34
C MET A 1 -42.78 17.12 1.16
N LYS A 2 -42.49 17.85 2.26
CA LYS A 2 -41.92 19.21 2.21
C LYS A 2 -40.60 19.35 2.97
N TYR A 3 -40.29 18.40 3.85
CA TYR A 3 -39.04 18.34 4.62
C TYR A 3 -37.94 17.48 3.96
N LEU A 4 -38.26 16.76 2.88
CA LEU A 4 -37.29 15.91 2.17
C LEU A 4 -36.32 16.74 1.30
N LEU A 5 -36.73 17.93 0.87
CA LEU A 5 -35.90 18.87 0.11
C LEU A 5 -34.99 19.73 1.01
N SER A 6 -35.33 19.90 2.29
CA SER A 6 -34.52 20.69 3.23
C SER A 6 -33.27 19.96 3.75
N LEU A 7 -33.22 18.62 3.66
CA LEU A 7 -32.06 17.86 4.12
C LEU A 7 -30.89 17.89 3.10
N PHE A 8 -31.18 18.17 1.82
CA PHE A 8 -30.16 18.29 0.78
C PHE A 8 -29.43 19.65 0.82
N ALA A 9 -30.06 20.67 1.39
CA ALA A 9 -29.50 22.02 1.47
C ALA A 9 -28.43 22.18 2.57
N LEU A 10 -28.33 21.23 3.52
CA LEU A 10 -27.33 21.29 4.61
C LEU A 10 -26.00 20.59 4.26
N LEU A 11 -25.93 19.87 3.13
CA LEU A 11 -24.72 19.15 2.71
C LEU A 11 -23.77 19.97 1.82
N ALA A 12 -24.11 21.24 1.53
CA ALA A 12 -23.45 22.03 0.47
C ALA A 12 -22.44 23.09 0.96
N ILE A 13 -22.01 23.10 2.24
CA ILE A 13 -21.15 24.19 2.78
C ILE A 13 -19.88 23.67 3.48
N THR A 14 -19.34 22.51 3.12
CA THR A 14 -18.00 22.10 3.63
C THR A 14 -17.00 21.83 2.52
N SER A 15 -16.90 22.76 1.56
CA SER A 15 -15.67 22.91 0.79
C SER A 15 -14.63 23.66 1.64
N LEU A 16 -14.12 22.98 2.68
CA LEU A 16 -12.92 23.43 3.35
C LEU A 16 -11.76 23.19 2.38
N SER A 17 -11.33 24.25 1.71
CA SER A 17 -10.16 24.20 0.84
C SER A 17 -8.94 24.00 1.75
N ALA A 18 -8.58 22.75 2.00
CA ALA A 18 -7.30 22.40 2.59
C ALA A 18 -6.22 22.71 1.56
N GLN A 19 -5.72 23.95 1.54
CA GLN A 19 -4.44 24.24 0.89
C GLN A 19 -3.35 23.55 1.72
N ARG A 20 -3.12 22.28 1.40
CA ARG A 20 -2.01 21.51 1.93
C ARG A 20 -0.73 22.08 1.33
N LEU A 21 0.14 22.63 2.18
CA LEU A 21 1.48 23.03 1.79
C LEU A 21 2.19 21.76 1.32
N ILE A 22 2.45 21.63 0.02
CA ILE A 22 3.33 20.58 -0.49
C ILE A 22 4.73 21.02 -0.12
N ILE A 23 5.25 20.51 1.00
CA ILE A 23 6.70 20.47 1.20
C ILE A 23 7.19 19.48 0.13
N PRO A 24 7.96 19.91 -0.88
CA PRO A 24 8.55 18.96 -1.80
C PRO A 24 9.52 18.12 -0.97
N GLU A 25 9.10 16.90 -0.61
CA GLU A 25 10.04 15.88 -0.21
C GLU A 25 11.10 15.80 -1.32
N PRO A 26 12.40 15.71 -0.98
CA PRO A 26 13.43 15.48 -1.99
C PRO A 26 12.94 14.32 -2.85
N PRO A 27 12.97 14.44 -4.19
CA PRO A 27 12.42 13.41 -5.05
C PRO A 27 13.06 12.09 -4.64
N MET A 28 12.25 11.20 -4.06
CA MET A 28 12.65 9.84 -3.75
C MET A 28 13.35 9.32 -5.01
N PRO A 29 14.54 8.68 -4.88
CA PRO A 29 15.25 8.18 -6.04
C PRO A 29 14.27 7.36 -6.88
N ARG A 30 13.89 7.91 -8.04
CA ARG A 30 12.98 7.20 -8.94
C ARG A 30 13.67 5.89 -9.28
N PRO A 31 13.00 4.73 -9.17
CA PRO A 31 13.53 3.50 -9.71
C PRO A 31 13.99 3.79 -11.14
N GLN A 32 15.30 3.67 -11.39
CA GLN A 32 15.83 3.92 -12.73
C GLN A 32 15.23 2.84 -13.64
N PRO A 33 14.48 3.19 -14.69
CA PRO A 33 13.93 2.19 -15.60
C PRO A 33 15.10 1.42 -16.21
N GLY A 34 15.16 0.10 -15.98
CA GLY A 34 16.05 -0.79 -16.73
C GLY A 34 17.25 -1.42 -16.01
N LEU A 35 17.33 -1.45 -14.68
CA LEU A 35 18.40 -2.19 -13.98
C LEU A 35 17.86 -3.33 -13.11
N PHE A 36 17.11 -4.25 -13.74
CA PHE A 36 16.63 -5.51 -13.17
C PHE A 36 15.35 -5.38 -12.33
N GLU A 37 14.22 -5.42 -13.03
CA GLU A 37 12.90 -5.55 -12.41
C GLU A 37 12.69 -7.02 -12.04
N LEU A 38 12.52 -7.31 -10.75
CA LEU A 38 11.89 -8.56 -10.36
C LEU A 38 10.52 -8.62 -11.05
N GLU A 39 10.26 -9.69 -11.78
CA GLU A 39 9.00 -9.89 -12.47
C GLU A 39 7.94 -10.34 -11.46
N LEU A 40 6.84 -9.60 -11.35
CA LEU A 40 5.68 -10.01 -10.56
C LEU A 40 4.93 -11.12 -11.30
N GLN A 41 5.03 -12.35 -10.81
CA GLN A 41 4.39 -13.54 -11.40
C GLN A 41 2.94 -13.69 -10.94
N SER A 42 2.68 -13.39 -9.66
CA SER A 42 1.35 -13.47 -9.08
C SER A 42 1.12 -12.33 -8.10
N TYR A 43 -0.13 -11.86 -8.02
CA TYR A 43 -0.58 -10.91 -7.02
C TYR A 43 -1.96 -11.33 -6.55
N LYS A 44 -2.10 -11.55 -5.25
CA LYS A 44 -3.36 -11.90 -4.61
C LYS A 44 -3.56 -11.00 -3.40
N ALA A 45 -4.73 -10.39 -3.31
CA ALA A 45 -5.15 -9.63 -2.15
C ALA A 45 -6.50 -10.18 -1.68
N GLU A 46 -6.57 -10.55 -0.40
CA GLU A 46 -7.78 -11.02 0.25
C GLU A 46 -8.10 -10.08 1.41
N VAL A 47 -9.38 -9.76 1.56
CA VAL A 47 -9.87 -8.90 2.63
C VAL A 47 -10.89 -9.69 3.44
N GLU A 48 -10.62 -9.80 4.73
CA GLU A 48 -11.53 -10.35 5.71
C GLU A 48 -11.99 -9.21 6.62
N ILE A 49 -13.31 -9.10 6.81
CA ILE A 49 -13.89 -8.10 7.72
C ILE A 49 -14.35 -8.86 8.97
N ASP A 50 -13.71 -8.55 10.09
CA ASP A 50 -14.10 -9.05 11.40
C ASP A 50 -14.54 -7.85 12.27
N GLN A 51 -15.83 -7.80 12.57
CA GLN A 51 -16.48 -6.68 13.26
C GLN A 51 -16.18 -5.34 12.57
N ASP A 52 -15.40 -4.48 13.22
CA ASP A 52 -15.03 -3.14 12.75
C ASP A 52 -13.60 -3.07 12.19
N VAL A 53 -12.94 -4.23 11.99
CA VAL A 53 -11.57 -4.33 11.49
C VAL A 53 -11.55 -5.05 10.14
N ALA A 54 -10.90 -4.43 9.15
CA ALA A 54 -10.59 -5.08 7.88
C ALA A 54 -9.13 -5.58 7.90
N VAL A 55 -8.95 -6.90 7.83
CA VAL A 55 -7.64 -7.55 7.68
C VAL A 55 -7.41 -7.80 6.20
N THR A 56 -6.32 -7.24 5.66
CA THR A 56 -5.92 -7.46 4.26
C THR A 56 -4.67 -8.30 4.22
N THR A 57 -4.76 -9.47 3.57
CA THR A 57 -3.61 -10.34 3.30
C THR A 57 -3.19 -10.15 1.85
N VAL A 58 -1.92 -9.81 1.63
CA VAL A 58 -1.34 -9.61 0.30
C VAL A 58 -0.24 -10.65 0.08
N GLU A 59 -0.38 -11.43 -0.98
CA GLU A 59 0.60 -12.41 -1.42
C GLU A 59 1.13 -12.01 -2.80
N GLN A 60 2.45 -11.99 -2.96
CA GLN A 60 3.12 -11.61 -4.20
C GLN A 60 4.28 -12.56 -4.50
N ASP A 61 4.25 -13.18 -5.68
CA ASP A 61 5.36 -13.99 -6.17
C ASP A 61 6.21 -13.18 -7.13
N PHE A 62 7.52 -13.14 -6.86
CA PHE A 62 8.50 -12.46 -7.71
C PHE A 62 9.47 -13.46 -8.33
N TYR A 63 9.77 -13.28 -9.62
CA TYR A 63 10.81 -14.01 -10.34
C TYR A 63 11.97 -13.08 -10.68
N ASN A 64 13.20 -13.54 -10.42
CA ASN A 64 14.41 -12.87 -10.87
C ASN A 64 14.81 -13.43 -12.25
N PRO A 65 14.62 -12.70 -13.37
CA PRO A 65 14.99 -13.20 -14.70
C PRO A 65 16.49 -13.14 -14.98
N THR A 66 17.29 -12.57 -14.07
CA THR A 66 18.73 -12.37 -14.26
C THR A 66 19.54 -13.58 -13.82
N SER A 67 20.77 -13.68 -14.31
CA SER A 67 21.72 -14.73 -13.93
C SER A 67 22.50 -14.44 -12.63
N HIS A 68 22.20 -13.33 -11.95
CA HIS A 68 22.91 -12.90 -10.74
C HIS A 68 21.94 -12.51 -9.62
N GLN A 69 22.46 -12.41 -8.41
CA GLN A 69 21.67 -11.98 -7.26
C GLN A 69 21.36 -10.49 -7.35
N LEU A 70 20.08 -10.15 -7.17
CA LEU A 70 19.62 -8.77 -7.07
C LEU A 70 19.51 -8.34 -5.61
N GLN A 71 19.76 -7.06 -5.37
CA GLN A 71 19.55 -6.39 -4.08
C GLN A 71 18.73 -5.14 -4.33
N GLY A 72 17.76 -4.89 -3.45
CA GLY A 72 16.92 -3.71 -3.54
C GLY A 72 16.04 -3.53 -2.32
N TYR A 73 15.26 -2.46 -2.35
CA TYR A 73 14.24 -2.17 -1.34
C TYR A 73 12.87 -2.56 -1.88
N PHE A 74 12.15 -3.37 -1.13
CA PHE A 74 10.73 -3.60 -1.38
C PHE A 74 9.92 -2.50 -0.69
N MET A 75 9.13 -1.76 -1.45
CA MET A 75 8.32 -0.65 -0.96
C MET A 75 6.85 -0.96 -1.18
N TYR A 76 6.06 -0.94 -0.11
CA TYR A 76 4.61 -1.11 -0.17
C TYR A 76 3.90 0.09 0.48
N PRO A 77 3.08 0.84 -0.26
CA PRO A 77 2.37 1.98 0.29
C PRO A 77 1.22 1.51 1.20
N LEU A 78 1.19 2.00 2.43
CA LEU A 78 0.09 1.69 3.36
C LEU A 78 -0.98 2.79 3.29
N PRO A 79 -2.27 2.41 3.30
CA PRO A 79 -3.36 3.36 3.48
C PRO A 79 -3.23 4.13 4.80
N GLU A 80 -3.77 5.35 4.83
CA GLU A 80 -3.85 6.12 6.07
C GLU A 80 -4.65 5.34 7.14
N GLY A 81 -4.09 5.24 8.34
CA GLY A 81 -4.68 4.49 9.46
C GLY A 81 -4.48 2.96 9.41
N ALA A 82 -3.87 2.42 8.36
CA ALA A 82 -3.48 1.01 8.31
C ALA A 82 -2.17 0.78 9.08
N ASN A 83 -2.06 -0.39 9.73
CA ASN A 83 -0.85 -0.83 10.41
C ASN A 83 -0.45 -2.21 9.87
N VAL A 84 0.85 -2.45 9.72
CA VAL A 84 1.37 -3.77 9.35
C VAL A 84 1.43 -4.62 10.60
N GLN A 85 0.73 -5.76 10.58
CA GLN A 85 0.76 -6.72 11.69
C GLN A 85 1.87 -7.77 11.50
N GLN A 86 2.10 -8.20 10.26
CA GLN A 86 3.08 -9.23 9.93
C GLN A 86 3.64 -9.00 8.54
N PHE A 87 4.94 -9.27 8.38
CA PHE A 87 5.61 -9.33 7.09
C PHE A 87 6.55 -10.54 7.05
N SER A 88 6.46 -11.34 5.99
CA SER A 88 7.31 -12.52 5.79
C SER A 88 7.57 -12.75 4.31
N MET A 89 8.73 -13.32 4.00
CA MET A 89 9.13 -13.70 2.65
C MET A 89 9.49 -15.18 2.62
N TRP A 90 9.14 -15.89 1.55
CA TRP A 90 9.64 -17.24 1.31
C TRP A 90 10.79 -17.18 0.31
N ILE A 91 12.00 -17.49 0.78
CA ILE A 91 13.21 -17.50 -0.05
C ILE A 91 13.69 -18.94 -0.12
N ASN A 92 13.74 -19.51 -1.33
CA ASN A 92 14.11 -20.92 -1.55
C ASN A 92 13.32 -21.90 -0.66
N GLY A 93 12.02 -21.65 -0.50
CA GLY A 93 11.12 -22.49 0.31
C GLY A 93 11.24 -22.29 1.82
N LYS A 94 12.10 -21.38 2.29
CA LYS A 94 12.25 -21.05 3.71
C LYS A 94 11.59 -19.71 4.03
N GLU A 95 10.68 -19.72 4.99
CA GLU A 95 10.09 -18.50 5.53
C GLU A 95 11.17 -17.68 6.27
N THR A 96 11.22 -16.39 5.93
CA THR A 96 12.07 -15.36 6.52
C THR A 96 11.15 -14.26 7.00
N LYS A 97 10.99 -14.14 8.32
CA LYS A 97 10.15 -13.10 8.92
C LYS A 97 10.87 -11.76 8.87
N GLY A 98 10.14 -10.72 8.48
CA GLY A 98 10.62 -9.36 8.63
C GLY A 98 10.52 -8.90 10.07
N GLU A 99 11.40 -7.98 10.44
CA GLU A 99 11.30 -7.23 11.67
C GLU A 99 10.51 -5.95 11.39
N LEU A 100 9.50 -5.67 12.22
CA LEU A 100 8.81 -4.40 12.21
C LEU A 100 9.59 -3.43 13.09
N LEU A 101 9.84 -2.24 12.58
CA LEU A 101 10.52 -1.18 13.31
C LEU A 101 9.48 -0.18 13.82
N ASP A 102 9.66 0.29 15.06
CA ASP A 102 8.81 1.30 15.72
C ASP A 102 9.09 2.74 15.27
#